data_AF-A0A8X6SZ76-F1
#
_entry.id   AF-A0A8X6SZ76-F1
#
_cell.length_a   1.000
_cell.length_b   1.000
_cell.length_c   1.000
_cell.angle_alpha   90.00
_cell.angle_beta   90.00
_cell.angle_gamma   90.00
#
_symmetry.space_group_name_H-M   'P 1'
#
loop_
_entity.id
_entity.type
_entity.pdbx_description
1 polymer ?
#
loop_
_entity_poly.entity_id
_entity_poly.type
_entity_poly.pdbx_seq_one_letter_code
_entity_poly.pdbx_strand_id
1 'polypeptide(L)'
;TLMGITNCIANLPGFLAPSFVGWIVQDGHTLDNWGTIFITTSVIFFVSGTVFNLFCTAELQPWGTNSQPSNESITAVERKRSPSESHDNEGFEL
;
A
#
# COMPACT_ATOMS: atom_id res chain seq x y z
N THR A 1 -13.50 -9.18 -0.17
CA THR A 1 -14.03 -8.92 1.19
C THR A 1 -13.06 -8.09 2.02
N LEU A 2 -11.77 -8.42 2.07
CA LEU A 2 -10.73 -7.63 2.76
C LEU A 2 -10.74 -6.14 2.41
N MET A 3 -10.68 -5.81 1.10
CA MET A 3 -10.71 -4.42 0.61
C MET A 3 -12.00 -3.66 0.99
N GLY A 4 -13.13 -4.36 1.14
CA GLY A 4 -14.39 -3.76 1.58
C GLY A 4 -14.37 -3.43 3.08
N ILE A 5 -13.85 -4.35 3.89
CA ILE A 5 -13.69 -4.14 5.35
C ILE A 5 -12.72 -2.99 5.61
N THR A 6 -11.59 -2.94 4.90
CA THR A 6 -10.62 -1.84 5.01
C THR A 6 -11.25 -0.50 4.65
N ASN A 7 -12.09 -0.43 3.61
CA ASN A 7 -12.81 0.81 3.26
C ASN A 7 -13.82 1.22 4.34
N CYS A 8 -14.56 0.29 4.94
CA CYS A 8 -15.44 0.62 6.06
C CYS A 8 -14.66 1.16 7.27
N ILE A 9 -13.56 0.49 7.65
CA ILE A 9 -12.71 0.92 8.77
C ILE A 9 -12.08 2.29 8.47
N ALA A 10 -11.70 2.57 7.23
CA ALA A 10 -11.16 3.88 6.84
C ALA A 10 -12.18 5.02 6.99
N ASN A 11 -13.48 4.74 6.84
CA ASN A 11 -14.54 5.75 6.94
C ASN A 11 -15.08 5.94 8.37
N LEU A 12 -14.92 4.95 9.27
CA LEU A 12 -15.39 5.04 10.66
C LEU A 12 -14.85 6.25 11.44
N PRO A 13 -13.55 6.62 11.36
CA PRO A 13 -13.03 7.82 12.03
C PRO A 13 -13.73 9.10 11.58
N GLY A 14 -14.09 9.20 10.29
CA GLY A 14 -14.82 10.34 9.74
C GLY A 14 -16.21 10.51 10.34
N PHE A 15 -16.84 9.42 10.77
CA PHE A 15 -18.12 9.45 11.49
C PHE A 15 -17.94 9.69 13.00
N LEU A 16 -16.95 9.06 13.62
CA LEU A 16 -16.73 9.12 15.07
C LEU A 16 -16.16 10.48 15.53
N ALA A 17 -15.34 11.14 14.71
CA ALA A 17 -14.73 12.43 15.04
C ALA A 17 -15.76 13.53 15.38
N PRO A 18 -16.77 13.84 14.54
CA PRO A 18 -17.78 14.84 14.87
C PRO A 18 -18.66 14.44 16.06
N SER A 19 -18.95 13.15 16.24
CA SER A 19 -19.69 12.66 17.40
C SER A 19 -18.93 12.87 18.71
N PHE A 20 -17.62 12.60 18.71
CA PHE A 20 -16.76 12.76 19.87
C PHE A 20 -16.53 14.24 20.21
N VAL A 21 -16.25 15.07 19.21
CA VAL A 21 -16.10 16.53 19.38
C VAL A 21 -17.39 17.15 19.91
N GLY A 22 -18.55 16.71 19.40
CA GLY A 22 -19.85 17.20 19.86
C GLY A 22 -20.10 16.92 21.34
N TRP A 23 -19.60 15.81 21.87
CA TRP A 23 -19.73 15.46 23.29
C TRP A 23 -18.82 16.31 24.17
N ILE A 24 -17.61 16.64 23.71
CA ILE A 24 -16.63 17.42 24.49
C ILE A 24 -16.92 18.93 24.46
N VAL A 25 -17.47 19.44 23.36
CA VAL A 25 -17.79 20.88 23.23
C VAL A 25 -19.14 21.26 23.86
N GLN A 26 -19.91 20.30 24.39
CA GLN A 26 -21.21 20.58 25.03
C GLN A 26 -21.13 21.62 26.16
N ASP A 27 -20.03 21.62 26.93
CA ASP A 27 -19.82 22.56 28.04
C ASP A 27 -19.18 23.90 27.62
N GLY A 28 -18.93 24.12 26.32
CA GLY A 28 -18.47 25.39 25.75
C GLY A 28 -17.17 25.29 24.93
N HIS A 29 -16.93 26.29 24.08
CA HIS A 29 -15.73 26.40 23.25
C HIS A 29 -14.54 27.01 24.02
N THR A 30 -14.19 26.44 25.17
CA THR A 30 -13.03 26.84 25.98
C THR A 30 -11.74 26.17 25.50
N LEU A 31 -10.59 26.82 25.73
CA LEU A 31 -9.27 26.29 25.37
C LEU A 31 -8.97 24.92 26.03
N ASP A 32 -9.53 24.68 27.22
CA ASP A 32 -9.35 23.43 27.98
C ASP A 32 -9.98 22.21 27.27
N ASN A 33 -11.15 22.39 26.66
CA ASN A 33 -11.84 21.35 25.89
C ASN A 33 -11.05 20.97 24.62
N TRP A 34 -10.42 21.94 23.96
CA TRP A 34 -9.52 21.68 22.84
C TRP A 34 -8.27 20.90 23.27
N GLY A 35 -7.70 21.21 24.44
CA GLY A 35 -6.60 20.43 25.02
C GLY A 35 -6.96 18.96 25.20
N THR A 36 -8.18 18.68 25.67
CA THR A 36 -8.70 17.31 25.84
C THR A 36 -8.82 16.57 24.50
N ILE A 37 -9.21 17.25 23.42
CA ILE A 37 -9.25 16.68 22.07
C ILE A 37 -7.84 16.34 21.58
N PHE A 38 -6.87 17.22 21.77
CA PHE A 38 -5.47 16.97 21.39
C PHE A 38 -4.86 15.79 22.14
N ILE A 39 -5.09 15.69 23.46
CA ILE A 39 -4.61 14.54 24.24
C ILE A 39 -5.28 13.26 23.75
N THR A 40 -6.59 13.26 23.51
CA THR A 40 -7.30 12.06 23.04
C THR A 40 -6.81 11.61 21.66
N THR A 41 -6.65 12.52 20.71
CA THR A 41 -6.13 12.19 19.38
C THR A 41 -4.69 11.64 19.44
N SER A 42 -3.85 12.19 20.32
CA SER A 42 -2.50 11.69 20.56
C SER A 42 -2.50 10.26 21.10
N VAL A 43 -3.37 9.95 22.07
CA VAL A 43 -3.55 8.58 22.60
C VAL A 43 -4.01 7.62 21.51
N ILE A 44 -4.98 8.01 20.68
CA ILE A 44 -5.48 7.17 19.58
C ILE A 44 -4.36 6.85 18.57
N PHE A 45 -3.57 7.86 18.18
CA PHE A 45 -2.43 7.62 17.29
C PHE A 45 -1.37 6.75 17.91
N PHE A 46 -1.07 6.93 19.20
CA PHE A 46 -0.10 6.11 19.92
C PHE A 46 -0.54 4.65 19.99
N VAL A 47 -1.81 4.38 20.34
CA VAL A 47 -2.36 3.02 20.38
C VAL A 47 -2.39 2.40 18.99
N SER A 48 -2.86 3.13 17.98
CA SER A 48 -2.88 2.67 16.58
C SER A 48 -1.48 2.32 16.08
N GLY A 49 -0.50 3.19 16.32
CA GLY A 49 0.89 2.96 15.97
C GLY A 49 1.50 1.78 16.73
N THR A 50 1.12 1.59 18.00
CA THR A 50 1.58 0.44 18.80
C THR A 50 1.02 -0.88 18.26
N VAL A 51 -0.28 -0.92 17.95
CA VAL A 51 -0.92 -2.09 17.33
C VAL A 51 -0.28 -2.37 15.96
N PHE A 52 -0.03 -1.34 15.16
CA PHE A 52 0.69 -1.50 13.90
C PHE A 52 2.09 -2.08 14.12
N ASN A 53 2.88 -1.55 15.04
CA ASN A 53 4.22 -2.06 15.31
C ASN A 53 4.23 -3.52 15.82
N LEU A 54 3.25 -3.91 16.63
CA LEU A 54 3.18 -5.27 17.18
C LEU A 54 2.71 -6.31 16.15
N PHE A 55 1.83 -5.94 15.23
CA PHE A 55 1.19 -6.87 14.28
C PHE A 55 1.65 -6.70 12.83
N CYS A 56 2.49 -5.71 12.53
CA CYS A 56 3.02 -5.53 11.19
C CYS A 56 3.92 -6.71 10.82
N THR A 57 3.50 -7.47 9.81
CA THR A 57 4.36 -8.43 9.12
C THR A 57 4.77 -7.82 7.78
N ALA A 58 6.07 -7.82 7.50
CA ALA A 58 6.63 -7.33 6.24
C ALA A 58 6.72 -8.43 5.16
N GLU A 59 6.09 -9.58 5.37
CA GLU A 59 6.08 -10.65 4.36
C GLU A 59 5.15 -10.33 3.18
N LEU A 60 5.64 -10.69 1.98
CA LEU A 60 4.89 -10.59 0.74
C LEU A 60 3.62 -11.44 0.87
N GLN A 61 2.47 -10.77 0.89
CA GLN A 61 1.20 -11.47 1.02
C GLN A 61 0.94 -12.33 -0.24
N PRO A 62 0.52 -13.60 -0.09
CA PRO A 62 0.49 -14.58 -1.19
C PRO A 62 -0.45 -14.22 -2.34
N TRP A 63 -1.44 -13.35 -2.11
CA TRP A 63 -2.36 -12.86 -3.15
C TRP A 63 -1.76 -11.77 -4.05
N GLY A 64 -0.59 -11.22 -3.70
CA GLY A 64 0.17 -10.27 -4.53
C GLY A 64 1.03 -10.95 -5.59
N THR A 65 1.23 -12.27 -5.50
CA THR A 65 2.01 -13.06 -6.46
C THR A 65 1.11 -13.55 -7.59
N ASN A 66 0.54 -12.62 -8.35
CA ASN A 66 0.06 -12.96 -9.70
C ASN A 66 1.19 -12.61 -10.66
N SER A 67 1.92 -13.65 -11.07
CA SER A 67 2.82 -13.72 -12.24
C SER A 67 3.09 -12.40 -12.96
N GLN A 68 4.10 -11.66 -12.50
CA GLN A 68 4.98 -11.02 -13.49
C GLN A 68 6.12 -12.01 -13.71
N PRO A 69 6.39 -12.48 -14.94
CA PRO A 69 7.68 -13.10 -15.18
C PRO A 69 8.71 -12.08 -14.69
N SER A 70 9.61 -12.54 -13.82
CA SER A 70 10.85 -11.84 -13.57
C SER A 70 11.38 -11.36 -14.92
N ASN A 71 11.89 -10.14 -14.95
CA ASN A 71 12.52 -9.51 -16.11
C ASN A 71 13.77 -10.29 -16.62
N GLU A 72 13.88 -11.58 -16.34
CA GLU A 72 14.90 -12.50 -16.82
C GLU A 72 14.65 -12.93 -18.28
N SER A 73 13.40 -12.85 -18.78
CA SER A 73 13.10 -13.24 -20.17
C SER A 73 13.57 -12.22 -21.21
N ILE A 74 13.64 -10.92 -20.89
CA ILE A 74 14.14 -9.90 -21.84
C ILE A 74 15.64 -10.09 -22.12
N THR A 75 16.42 -10.53 -21.14
CA THR A 75 17.87 -10.77 -21.30
C THR A 75 18.20 -12.09 -22.01
N ALA A 76 17.32 -13.10 -21.93
CA ALA A 76 17.50 -14.39 -22.60
C ALA A 76 17.14 -14.35 -24.09
N VAL A 77 16.18 -13.50 -24.49
CA VAL A 77 15.78 -13.31 -25.90
C VAL A 77 16.86 -12.55 -26.68
N GLU A 78 17.52 -11.56 -26.07
CA GLU A 78 18.61 -10.80 -26.70
C GLU A 78 19.85 -11.68 -26.95
N ARG A 79 20.20 -12.59 -26.01
CA ARG A 79 21.35 -13.50 -26.16
C ARG A 79 21.18 -14.53 -27.28
N LYS A 80 19.95 -14.85 -27.69
CA LYS A 80 19.70 -15.79 -28.80
C LYS A 80 19.73 -15.13 -30.19
N ARG A 81 19.75 -13.79 -30.29
CA ARG A 81 19.52 -13.09 -31.58
C ARG A 81 20.78 -12.66 -32.34
N SER A 82 22.01 -12.79 -31.83
CA SER A 82 23.24 -12.66 -32.65
C SER A 82 24.46 -13.17 -31.88
N PRO A 83 25.48 -13.80 -32.50
CA PRO A 83 25.83 -13.77 -33.94
C PRO A 83 26.17 -15.15 -34.54
N SER A 84 25.35 -15.68 -35.45
CA SER A 84 25.78 -16.72 -36.40
C SER A 84 24.86 -16.76 -37.62
N GLU A 85 24.87 -15.69 -38.42
CA GLU A 85 24.43 -15.75 -39.81
C GLU A 85 25.57 -15.16 -40.65
N SER A 86 26.60 -15.98 -40.81
CA SER A 86 27.74 -15.77 -41.71
C SER A 86 27.88 -17.04 -42.54
N HIS A 87 27.83 -16.87 -43.87
CA HIS A 87 27.60 -17.86 -44.93
C HIS A 87 26.12 -18.24 -45.04
N ASP A 88 25.43 -18.03 -46.16
CA ASP A 88 25.83 -18.41 -47.52
C ASP A 88 25.32 -17.40 -48.56
N ASN A 89 26.23 -16.74 -49.29
CA ASN A 89 25.90 -16.09 -50.56
C ASN A 89 26.66 -16.81 -51.67
N GLU A 90 26.24 -18.05 -51.93
CA GLU A 90 26.67 -18.84 -53.07
C GLU A 90 25.43 -19.26 -53.86
N GLY A 91 25.32 -18.78 -55.10
CA GLY A 91 24.46 -19.41 -56.12
C GLY A 91 23.13 -18.73 -56.43
N PHE A 92 23.18 -17.60 -57.15
CA PHE A 92 22.22 -17.38 -58.23
C PHE A 92 22.91 -16.66 -59.40
N GLU A 93 23.66 -17.44 -60.18
CA GLU A 93 23.81 -17.16 -61.59
C GLU A 93 22.48 -17.49 -62.27
N LEU A 94 21.82 -16.48 -62.85
CA LEU A 94 21.33 -16.37 -64.24
C LEU A 94 20.63 -15.01 -64.41
#